data_AF-A0A9P0ZEJ4-F1
#
_entry.id   AF-A0A9P0ZEJ4-F1
#
_cell.length_a   1.000
_cell.length_b   1.000
_cell.length_c   1.000
_cell.angle_alpha   90.00
_cell.angle_beta   90.00
_cell.angle_gamma   90.00
#
_symmetry.space_group_name_H-M   'P 1'
#
loop_
_entity.id
_entity.type
_entity.pdbx_description
1 polymer ?
#
loop_
_entity_poly.entity_id
_entity_poly.type
_entity_poly.pdbx_seq_one_letter_code
_entity_poly.pdbx_strand_id
1 'polypeptide(L)'
;MSSASCGSNIKVTLTLDYERAVYCECRLKSPLCVTRGSGSQSFGCQGWKVGAVCGFFAWKEDIKIPKRENHALWVEEVKKQMRDLTGEVIHGCGEVAHLKAVVQSGIEENKNVKCILIAIVVAMCLFLSLLHGKN
;
A
#
# COMPACT_ATOMS: atom_id res chain seq x y z
N MET A 1 44.25 28.73 48.79
CA MET A 1 42.83 28.53 49.17
C MET A 1 42.08 29.78 48.76
N SER A 2 40.98 29.82 48.03
CA SER A 2 40.37 28.95 47.01
C SER A 2 39.53 29.90 46.17
N SER A 3 39.73 29.90 44.85
CA SER A 3 38.97 30.74 43.92
C SER A 3 37.56 30.18 43.77
N ALA A 4 36.54 30.95 44.15
CA ALA A 4 35.15 30.58 43.90
C ALA A 4 34.83 30.81 42.42
N SER A 5 34.80 29.73 41.65
CA SER A 5 34.27 29.70 40.28
C SER A 5 32.76 29.74 40.34
N CYS A 6 32.16 30.82 39.83
CA CYS A 6 30.72 30.95 39.62
C CYS A 6 30.33 30.06 38.43
N GLY A 7 30.16 28.75 38.68
CA GLY A 7 29.62 27.81 37.71
C GLY A 7 28.17 28.16 37.38
N SER A 8 27.96 28.92 36.31
CA SER A 8 26.65 29.12 35.73
C SER A 8 26.18 27.79 35.15
N ASN A 9 25.25 27.13 35.86
CA ASN A 9 24.52 25.96 35.37
C ASN A 9 23.63 26.37 34.19
N ILE A 10 24.23 26.54 33.01
CA ILE A 10 23.49 26.63 31.76
C ILE A 10 22.95 25.23 31.50
N LYS A 11 21.68 25.02 31.88
CA LYS A 11 20.90 23.85 31.51
C LYS A 11 20.67 23.94 30.00
N VAL A 12 21.61 23.41 29.22
CA VAL A 12 21.46 23.25 27.78
C VAL A 12 20.36 22.21 27.58
N THR A 13 19.13 22.68 27.37
CA THR A 13 18.05 21.85 26.84
C THR A 13 18.47 21.46 25.41
N LEU A 14 19.16 20.33 25.27
CA LEU A 14 19.42 19.72 23.98
C LEU A 14 18.08 19.25 23.41
N THR A 15 17.41 20.13 22.66
CA THR A 15 16.33 19.73 21.75
C THR A 15 16.99 18.88 20.67
N LEU A 16 17.06 17.56 20.88
CA LEU A 16 17.39 16.60 19.84
C LEU A 16 16.20 16.58 18.85
N ASP A 17 16.15 17.58 17.99
CA ASP A 17 15.35 17.55 16.77
C ASP A 17 15.98 16.50 15.86
N TYR A 18 15.55 15.25 16.04
CA TYR A 18 15.85 14.16 15.12
C TYR A 18 15.37 14.56 13.73
N GLU A 19 16.29 14.95 12.85
CA GLU A 19 16.01 15.12 11.43
C GLU A 19 15.55 13.78 10.85
N ARG A 20 14.46 13.79 10.09
CA ARG A 20 13.92 12.57 9.49
C ARG A 20 14.92 12.01 8.49
N ALA A 21 15.09 10.69 8.53
CA ALA A 21 15.91 10.00 7.55
C ALA A 21 15.26 10.11 6.16
N VAL A 22 15.99 10.71 5.22
CA VAL A 22 15.67 10.72 3.79
C VAL A 22 16.30 9.47 3.17
N TYR A 23 15.57 8.76 2.32
CA TYR A 23 16.06 7.55 1.64
C TYR A 23 16.03 7.76 0.13
N CYS A 24 17.03 7.23 -0.57
CA CYS A 24 17.05 7.19 -2.02
C CYS A 24 16.42 5.91 -2.57
N GLU A 25 16.26 5.81 -3.89
CA GLU A 25 15.72 4.62 -4.57
C GLU A 25 16.58 3.36 -4.37
N CYS A 26 17.88 3.51 -4.10
CA CYS A 26 18.75 2.39 -3.70
C CYS A 26 18.41 1.85 -2.29
N ARG A 27 17.38 2.38 -1.61
CA ARG A 27 16.98 2.07 -0.23
C ARG A 27 18.06 2.36 0.81
N LEU A 28 19.04 3.20 0.45
CA LEU A 28 20.07 3.68 1.36
C LEU A 28 19.65 5.01 1.97
N LYS A 29 20.05 5.24 3.23
CA LYS A 29 19.85 6.53 3.89
C LYS A 29 20.71 7.58 3.20
N SER A 30 20.10 8.64 2.71
CA SER A 30 20.78 9.80 2.14
C SER A 30 21.26 10.69 3.29
N PRO A 31 22.58 10.86 3.51
CA PRO A 31 23.11 11.70 4.57
C PRO A 31 22.88 13.18 4.24
N LEU A 32 22.81 14.01 5.27
CA LEU A 32 22.87 15.46 5.10
C LEU A 32 24.33 15.87 4.84
N CYS A 33 24.58 16.48 3.70
CA CYS A 33 25.85 17.07 3.31
C CYS A 33 25.76 18.59 3.41
N VAL A 34 26.83 19.24 3.89
CA VAL A 34 26.92 20.70 4.02
C VAL A 34 28.06 21.21 3.14
N THR A 35 27.76 22.13 2.23
CA THR A 35 28.75 22.72 1.33
C THR A 35 29.67 23.68 2.10
N ARG A 36 30.99 23.51 2.00
CA ARG A 36 31.99 24.26 2.78
C ARG A 36 31.97 25.78 2.55
N GLY A 37 31.54 26.26 1.38
CA GLY A 37 31.54 27.69 1.04
C GLY A 37 30.22 28.39 1.38
N SER A 38 29.10 27.83 0.93
CA SER A 38 27.77 28.44 1.06
C SER A 38 27.03 28.03 2.33
N GLY A 39 27.45 26.96 3.01
CA GLY A 39 26.69 26.35 4.10
C GLY A 39 25.40 25.66 3.65
N SER A 40 25.12 25.61 2.33
CA SER A 40 23.92 24.99 1.78
C SER A 40 23.88 23.50 2.13
N GLN A 41 22.70 23.00 2.53
CA GLN A 41 22.55 21.63 2.99
C GLN A 41 21.80 20.81 1.94
N SER A 42 22.30 19.62 1.61
CA SER A 42 21.70 18.74 0.60
C SER A 42 21.72 17.28 1.04
N PHE A 43 20.78 16.50 0.52
CA PHE A 43 20.75 15.05 0.63
C PHE A 43 21.18 14.44 -0.69
N GLY A 44 22.09 13.47 -0.65
CA GLY A 44 22.60 12.79 -1.85
C GLY A 44 22.62 11.27 -1.71
N CYS A 45 22.51 10.57 -2.84
CA CYS A 45 22.65 9.12 -2.88
C CYS A 45 24.06 8.68 -2.44
N GLN A 46 24.15 7.71 -1.53
CA GLN A 46 25.43 7.07 -1.16
C GLN A 46 25.81 5.88 -2.04
N GLY A 47 25.03 5.62 -3.09
CA GLY A 47 25.21 4.50 -4.01
C GLY A 47 26.58 4.41 -4.66
N TRP A 48 27.30 5.53 -4.74
CA TRP A 48 28.68 5.60 -5.25
C TRP A 48 29.65 4.76 -4.41
N LYS A 49 29.37 4.52 -3.13
CA LYS A 49 30.20 3.67 -2.25
C LYS A 49 30.12 2.18 -2.61
N VAL A 50 29.02 1.77 -3.24
CA VAL A 50 28.72 0.36 -3.56
C VAL A 50 28.57 0.13 -5.06
N GLY A 51 28.90 1.12 -5.89
CA GLY A 51 28.84 1.03 -7.36
C GLY A 51 27.43 1.12 -7.98
N ALA A 52 26.40 1.44 -7.20
CA ALA A 52 25.01 1.52 -7.66
C ALA A 52 24.41 2.89 -7.34
N VAL A 53 24.53 3.86 -8.26
CA VAL A 53 24.07 5.25 -8.07
C VAL A 53 22.71 5.45 -8.74
N CYS A 54 21.66 5.84 -7.99
CA CYS A 54 20.36 6.23 -8.55
C CYS A 54 20.23 7.73 -8.88
N GLY A 55 21.29 8.53 -8.70
CA GLY A 55 21.27 9.96 -9.01
C GLY A 55 20.47 10.84 -8.05
N PHE A 56 19.93 10.28 -6.96
CA PHE A 56 19.15 11.03 -5.97
C PHE A 56 19.95 12.21 -5.38
N PHE A 57 19.38 13.41 -5.51
CA PHE A 57 19.88 14.66 -4.96
C PHE A 57 18.70 15.58 -4.63
N ALA A 58 18.70 16.18 -3.44
CA ALA A 58 17.68 17.15 -3.03
C ALA A 58 18.28 18.19 -2.07
N TRP A 59 17.95 19.47 -2.25
CA TRP A 59 18.28 20.51 -1.27
C TRP A 59 17.40 20.37 -0.03
N LYS A 60 17.96 20.61 1.16
CA LYS A 60 17.21 20.47 2.41
C LYS A 60 16.01 21.42 2.46
N GLU A 61 16.17 22.60 1.89
CA GLU A 61 15.17 23.66 1.84
C GLU A 61 13.97 23.30 0.95
N ASP A 62 14.20 22.47 -0.07
CA ASP A 62 13.15 21.98 -0.98
C ASP A 62 12.31 20.87 -0.35
N ILE A 63 12.86 20.18 0.66
CA ILE A 63 12.12 19.18 1.42
C ILE A 63 11.21 19.91 2.40
N LYS A 64 10.02 20.25 1.94
CA LYS A 64 8.92 20.78 2.76
C LYS A 64 8.42 19.69 3.72
N ILE A 65 9.17 19.44 4.79
CA ILE A 65 8.71 18.58 5.88
C ILE A 65 7.72 19.41 6.70
N PRO A 66 6.43 19.02 6.79
CA PRO A 66 5.49 19.71 7.67
C PRO A 66 6.03 19.66 9.10
N LYS A 67 6.09 20.83 9.76
CA LYS A 67 6.54 20.99 11.15
C LYS A 67 5.83 19.95 12.05
N ARG A 68 6.55 19.44 13.06
CA ARG A 68 6.11 18.33 13.95
C ARG A 68 4.66 18.43 14.43
N GLU A 69 4.18 19.64 14.70
CA GLU A 69 2.81 19.89 15.20
C GLU A 69 1.71 19.46 14.21
N ASN A 70 1.94 19.60 12.90
CA ASN A 70 0.99 19.17 11.87
C ASN A 70 1.18 17.71 11.47
N HIS A 71 2.30 17.08 11.83
CA HIS A 71 2.57 15.71 11.44
C HIS A 71 1.73 14.70 12.20
N ALA A 72 1.46 14.93 13.50
CA ALA A 72 0.60 14.03 14.27
C ALA A 72 -0.83 14.03 13.71
N LEU A 73 -1.36 15.21 13.39
CA LEU A 73 -2.68 15.35 12.75
C LEU A 73 -2.70 14.72 11.35
N TRP A 74 -1.65 14.93 10.56
CA TRP A 74 -1.53 14.29 9.24
C TRP A 74 -1.45 12.75 9.33
N VAL A 75 -0.70 12.21 10.29
CA VAL A 75 -0.62 10.76 10.51
C VAL A 75 -1.96 10.18 10.95
N GLU A 76 -2.71 10.86 11.81
CA GLU A 76 -4.04 10.38 12.21
C GLU A 76 -5.06 10.47 11.06
N GLU A 77 -4.98 11.50 10.23
CA GLU A 77 -5.82 11.63 9.03
C GLU A 77 -5.52 10.53 8.01
N VAL A 78 -4.23 10.27 7.71
CA VAL A 78 -3.82 9.13 6.85
C VAL A 78 -4.22 7.80 7.50
N LYS A 79 -4.06 7.70 8.83
CA LYS A 79 -4.66 6.70 9.74
C LYS A 79 -6.09 6.33 9.35
N LYS A 80 -6.93 7.36 9.36
CA LYS A 80 -8.36 7.28 9.12
C LYS A 80 -8.66 6.90 7.67
N GLN A 81 -8.06 7.59 6.70
CA GLN A 81 -8.25 7.32 5.28
C GLN A 81 -7.89 5.88 4.91
N MET A 82 -6.81 5.33 5.47
CA MET A 82 -6.47 3.92 5.25
C MET A 82 -7.50 2.95 5.83
N ARG A 83 -8.06 3.24 7.01
CA ARG A 83 -9.13 2.40 7.59
C ARG A 83 -10.39 2.45 6.75
N ASP A 84 -10.78 3.65 6.31
CA ASP A 84 -11.97 3.85 5.48
C ASP A 84 -11.83 3.09 4.15
N LEU A 85 -10.68 3.26 3.47
CA LEU A 85 -10.37 2.56 2.23
C LEU A 85 -10.32 1.03 2.42
N THR A 86 -9.76 0.56 3.55
CA THR A 86 -9.74 -0.87 3.88
C THR A 86 -11.17 -1.40 4.07
N GLY A 87 -12.03 -0.63 4.73
CA GLY A 87 -13.45 -0.96 4.90
C GLY A 87 -14.18 -1.07 3.56
N GLU A 88 -13.97 -0.12 2.65
CA GLU A 88 -14.54 -0.14 1.30
C GLU A 88 -14.07 -1.36 0.50
N VAL A 89 -12.78 -1.70 0.56
CA VAL A 89 -12.23 -2.88 -0.12
C VAL A 89 -12.81 -4.17 0.44
N ILE A 90 -12.95 -4.29 1.77
CA ILE A 90 -13.55 -5.47 2.40
C ILE A 90 -15.03 -5.61 1.99
N HIS A 91 -15.77 -4.49 2.01
CA HIS A 91 -17.16 -4.48 1.58
C HIS A 91 -17.31 -4.90 0.11
N GLY A 92 -16.54 -4.28 -0.79
CA GLY A 92 -16.55 -4.62 -2.22
C GLY A 92 -16.14 -6.07 -2.48
N CYS A 93 -15.15 -6.60 -1.76
CA CYS A 93 -14.80 -8.02 -1.82
C CYS A 93 -15.97 -8.92 -1.40
N GLY A 94 -16.73 -8.53 -0.37
CA GLY A 94 -17.93 -9.23 0.09
C GLY A 94 -19.02 -9.27 -0.97
N GLU A 95 -19.31 -8.13 -1.61
CA GLU A 95 -20.30 -8.04 -2.69
C GLU A 95 -19.91 -8.87 -3.90
N VAL A 96 -18.64 -8.84 -4.31
CA VAL A 96 -18.13 -9.68 -5.41
C VAL A 96 -18.23 -11.16 -5.07
N ALA A 97 -17.92 -11.56 -3.83
CA ALA A 97 -18.07 -12.94 -3.39
C ALA A 97 -19.54 -13.40 -3.42
N HIS A 98 -20.46 -12.55 -2.97
CA HIS A 98 -21.90 -12.83 -3.02
C HIS A 98 -22.40 -12.95 -4.47
N LEU A 99 -22.05 -12.00 -5.34
CA LEU A 99 -22.42 -12.04 -6.76
C LEU A 99 -21.85 -13.29 -7.45
N LYS A 100 -20.61 -13.68 -7.13
CA LYS A 100 -20.02 -14.92 -7.64
C LYS A 100 -20.83 -16.15 -7.25
N ALA A 101 -21.30 -16.22 -6.01
CA ALA A 101 -22.15 -17.32 -5.53
C ALA A 101 -23.49 -17.38 -6.28
N VAL A 102 -24.15 -16.23 -6.47
CA VAL A 102 -25.42 -16.13 -7.21
C VAL A 102 -25.25 -16.51 -8.69
N VAL A 103 -24.16 -16.09 -9.32
CA VAL A 103 -23.87 -16.47 -10.71
C VAL A 103 -23.59 -17.97 -10.81
N GLN A 104 -22.85 -18.55 -9.87
CA GLN A 104 -22.59 -19.99 -9.85
C GLN A 104 -23.88 -20.80 -9.68
N SER A 105 -24.77 -20.41 -8.75
CA SER A 105 -26.05 -21.09 -8.59
C SER A 105 -26.91 -21.02 -9.85
N GLY A 106 -26.97 -19.84 -10.50
CA GLY A 106 -27.69 -19.69 -11.77
C GLY A 106 -27.11 -20.54 -12.91
N ILE A 107 -25.79 -20.72 -12.95
CA ILE A 107 -25.14 -21.62 -13.92
C ILE A 107 -25.50 -23.08 -13.64
N GLU A 108 -25.51 -23.50 -12.37
CA GLU A 108 -25.89 -24.86 -11.94
C GLU A 108 -27.33 -25.20 -12.35
N GLU A 109 -28.28 -24.30 -12.05
CA GLU A 109 -29.68 -24.47 -12.40
C GLU A 109 -29.88 -24.57 -13.92
N ASN A 110 -29.21 -23.72 -14.70
CA ASN A 110 -29.31 -23.74 -16.15
C ASN A 110 -28.73 -25.03 -16.76
N LYS A 111 -27.64 -25.57 -16.19
CA LYS A 111 -27.12 -26.89 -16.56
C LYS A 111 -28.14 -27.99 -16.29
N ASN A 112 -28.76 -27.98 -15.10
CA ASN A 112 -29.77 -28.98 -14.74
C ASN A 112 -30.97 -28.96 -15.69
N VAL A 113 -31.49 -27.78 -16.02
CA VAL A 113 -32.59 -27.62 -16.99
C VAL A 113 -32.21 -28.17 -18.36
N LYS A 114 -31.00 -27.87 -18.85
CA LYS A 114 -30.51 -28.39 -20.14
C LYS A 114 -30.38 -29.91 -20.13
N CYS A 115 -29.86 -30.51 -19.05
CA CYS A 115 -29.77 -31.96 -18.92
C CYS A 115 -31.15 -32.63 -18.93
N ILE A 116 -32.14 -32.06 -18.23
CA ILE A 116 -33.52 -32.56 -18.24
C ILE A 116 -34.11 -32.51 -19.66
N LEU A 117 -33.95 -31.39 -20.36
CA LEU A 117 -34.40 -31.24 -21.75
C LEU A 117 -33.78 -32.29 -22.67
N ILE A 118 -32.46 -32.51 -22.57
CA ILE A 118 -31.76 -33.55 -23.35
C ILE A 118 -32.31 -34.93 -23.02
N ALA A 119 -32.54 -35.24 -21.74
CA ALA A 119 -33.09 -36.52 -21.31
C ALA A 119 -34.50 -36.77 -21.89
N ILE A 120 -35.35 -35.73 -21.93
CA ILE A 120 -36.69 -35.80 -22.54
C ILE A 120 -36.58 -36.10 -24.03
N VAL A 121 -35.71 -35.39 -24.76
CA VAL A 121 -35.50 -35.59 -26.20
C VAL A 121 -35.02 -37.03 -26.48
N VAL A 122 -34.04 -37.51 -25.71
CA VAL A 122 -33.53 -38.89 -25.84
C VAL A 122 -34.62 -39.92 -25.57
N ALA A 123 -35.41 -39.73 -24.51
CA ALA A 123 -36.52 -40.63 -24.18
C ALA A 123 -37.58 -40.67 -25.30
N MET A 124 -37.91 -39.51 -25.87
CA MET A 124 -38.84 -39.43 -27.01
C MET A 124 -38.28 -40.14 -28.26
N CYS A 125 -37.01 -39.94 -28.60
CA CYS A 125 -36.38 -40.64 -29.73
C CYS A 125 -36.38 -42.16 -29.55
N LEU A 126 -36.08 -42.65 -28.35
CA LEU A 126 -36.13 -44.08 -28.03
C LEU A 126 -37.56 -44.63 -28.13
N PHE A 127 -38.55 -43.90 -27.61
CA PHE A 127 -39.95 -44.29 -27.68
C PHE A 127 -40.45 -44.37 -29.13
N LEU A 128 -40.13 -43.38 -29.97
CA LEU A 128 -40.47 -43.38 -31.39
C LEU A 128 -39.78 -44.50 -32.17
N SER A 129 -38.55 -44.86 -31.80
CA SER A 129 -37.81 -45.97 -32.42
C SER A 129 -38.45 -47.32 -32.07
N LEU A 130 -38.90 -47.49 -30.82
CA LEU A 130 -39.61 -48.70 -30.38
C LEU A 130 -40.98 -48.87 -31.05
N LEU A 131 -41.67 -47.76 -31.36
CA LEU A 131 -42.94 -47.79 -32.08
C LEU A 131 -42.76 -48.19 -33.56
N HIS A 132 -41.70 -47.72 -34.23
CA HIS A 132 -41.45 -48.06 -35.64
C HIS A 132 -40.82 -49.45 -35.84
N GLY A 133 -40.07 -49.99 -34.88
CA GLY A 133 -39.46 -51.33 -34.97
C GLY A 133 -40.41 -52.50 -34.75
N LYS A 134 -41.72 -52.26 -34.61
CA LYS A 134 -42.77 -53.27 -34.37
C LYS A 134 -43.70 -53.52 -35.56
N ASN A 135 -43.46 -52.85 -36.69
CA ASN A 135 -44.04 -53.18 -38.01
C ASN A 135 -43.01 -53.93 -38.86
#